data_AF-A0A6N3EZ62-F1
#
_entry.id   AF-A0A6N3EZ62-F1
#
_cell.length_a   1.000
_cell.length_b   1.000
_cell.length_c   1.000
_cell.angle_alpha   90.00
_cell.angle_beta   90.00
_cell.angle_gamma   90.00
#
_symmetry.space_group_name_H-M   'P 1'
#
loop_
_entity.id
_entity.type
_entity.pdbx_description
1 polymer ?
#
loop_
_entity_poly.entity_id
_entity_poly.type
_entity_poly.pdbx_seq_one_letter_code
_entity_poly.pdbx_strand_id
1 'polypeptide(L)'
;MAFNKACRFEVSDDSLKLDGDGTVTVNRNAKWIQDTDKTYPYTAVHTAIITATTEDGGFKAICNATIRYKLSDLTYGGSGGKGGSSGGGSGSSSGVSPGGGIGPAGNGPAAGTSAPAGSVVGTWVNTADGLWAFTAHGRTYHNEWAYVHNPYAGREQSSTDWFRFDETGYMVSGWYPDTDGNLYYLWPKSDGTQGHMVTGWQWIAGADGLERRYYFNPEPDGTRGALLKNTTLPDGNQVNDKGEWTVEGVIQVRVPGISV
;
A
#
# COMPACT_ATOMS: atom_id res chain seq x y z
N MET A 1 24.75 22.34 29.25
CA MET A 1 24.75 20.87 29.32
C MET A 1 24.71 20.35 27.89
N ALA A 2 25.57 19.41 27.52
CA ALA A 2 25.58 18.87 26.16
C ALA A 2 24.45 17.84 26.04
N PHE A 3 23.52 18.06 25.11
CA PHE A 3 22.54 17.04 24.73
C PHE A 3 23.29 15.94 23.98
N ASN A 4 23.35 14.74 24.56
CA ASN A 4 23.96 13.60 23.90
C ASN A 4 23.06 13.21 22.72
N LYS A 5 23.58 13.34 21.49
CA LYS A 5 22.83 13.07 20.24
C LYS A 5 23.01 11.63 19.74
N ALA A 6 23.69 10.78 20.49
CA ALA A 6 23.92 9.39 20.11
C ALA A 6 22.68 8.52 20.39
N CYS A 7 22.22 7.83 19.35
CA CYS A 7 21.20 6.80 19.42
C CYS A 7 21.84 5.45 19.06
N ARG A 8 21.51 4.40 19.82
CA ARG A 8 21.75 3.02 19.40
C ARG A 8 20.53 2.48 18.66
N PHE A 9 20.77 1.64 17.67
CA PHE A 9 19.73 1.01 16.88
C PHE A 9 19.82 -0.51 17.04
N GLU A 10 18.70 -1.15 17.33
CA GLU A 10 18.59 -2.60 17.55
C GLU A 10 17.53 -3.17 16.59
N VAL A 11 17.80 -4.32 15.96
CA VAL A 11 16.83 -5.07 15.13
C VAL A 11 16.26 -6.23 15.95
N SER A 12 14.98 -6.53 15.78
CA SER A 12 14.30 -7.67 16.45
C SER A 12 14.89 -9.06 16.14
N ASP A 13 15.55 -9.21 15.00
CA ASP A 13 15.98 -10.50 14.46
C ASP A 13 17.14 -10.33 13.45
N ASP A 14 17.53 -11.42 12.79
CA ASP A 14 18.66 -11.45 11.85
C ASP A 14 18.33 -10.95 10.44
N SER A 15 17.14 -10.40 10.18
CA SER A 15 16.69 -10.00 8.83
C SER A 15 17.38 -8.77 8.26
N LEU A 16 17.86 -7.88 9.13
CA LEU A 16 18.47 -6.61 8.76
C LEU A 16 19.84 -6.47 9.42
N LYS A 17 20.75 -5.81 8.71
CA LYS A 17 22.01 -5.30 9.24
C LYS A 17 21.90 -3.78 9.32
N LEU A 18 22.43 -3.25 10.40
CA LEU A 18 22.53 -1.81 10.64
C LEU A 18 24.01 -1.46 10.62
N ASP A 19 24.41 -0.64 9.66
CA ASP A 19 25.76 -0.09 9.59
C ASP A 19 25.86 1.16 10.48
N GLY A 20 27.08 1.51 10.90
CA GLY A 20 27.32 2.55 11.93
C GLY A 20 26.95 3.98 11.50
N ASP A 21 26.58 4.19 10.24
CA ASP A 21 26.06 5.44 9.69
C ASP A 21 24.51 5.51 9.67
N GLY A 22 23.83 4.43 10.12
CA GLY A 22 22.38 4.30 10.09
C GLY A 22 21.84 3.61 8.83
N THR A 23 22.68 3.15 7.91
CA THR A 23 22.25 2.41 6.72
C THR A 23 21.64 1.06 7.11
N VAL A 24 20.45 0.76 6.57
CA VAL A 24 19.74 -0.50 6.81
C VAL A 24 19.87 -1.40 5.59
N THR A 25 20.52 -2.55 5.73
CA THR A 25 20.74 -3.52 4.65
C THR A 25 20.05 -4.85 4.94
N VAL A 26 19.28 -5.40 3.99
CA VAL A 26 18.63 -6.72 4.15
C VAL A 26 19.66 -7.84 4.21
N ASN A 27 19.63 -8.65 5.26
CA ASN A 27 20.45 -9.85 5.40
C ASN A 27 19.83 -10.99 4.59
N ARG A 28 20.34 -11.22 3.38
CA ARG A 28 19.88 -12.31 2.49
C ARG A 28 20.11 -13.72 3.05
N ASN A 29 20.92 -13.86 4.10
CA ASN A 29 21.20 -15.13 4.76
C ASN A 29 20.36 -15.32 6.03
N ALA A 30 19.35 -14.48 6.29
CA ALA A 30 18.51 -14.58 7.47
C ALA A 30 17.80 -15.94 7.56
N LYS A 31 17.59 -16.44 8.78
CA LYS A 31 17.08 -17.80 9.01
C LYS A 31 15.74 -18.06 8.32
N TRP A 32 14.82 -17.09 8.34
CA TRP A 32 13.51 -17.22 7.70
C TRP A 32 13.60 -17.31 6.16
N ILE A 33 14.61 -16.69 5.54
CA ILE A 33 14.88 -16.83 4.10
C ILE A 33 15.34 -18.26 3.79
N GLN A 34 16.33 -18.76 4.55
CA GLN A 34 16.83 -20.14 4.40
C GLN A 34 15.73 -21.20 4.64
N ASP A 35 14.79 -20.93 5.54
CA ASP A 35 13.65 -21.81 5.80
C ASP A 35 12.56 -21.68 4.69
N THR A 36 12.42 -20.49 4.07
CA THR A 36 11.53 -20.25 2.92
C THR A 36 12.02 -20.96 1.66
N ASP A 37 13.34 -20.97 1.41
CA ASP A 37 13.97 -21.63 0.25
C ASP A 37 13.76 -23.16 0.21
N LYS A 38 13.27 -23.76 1.30
CA LYS A 38 12.97 -25.20 1.38
C LYS A 38 11.59 -25.58 0.85
N THR A 39 10.68 -24.62 0.71
CA THR A 39 9.26 -24.89 0.45
C THR A 39 8.72 -24.01 -0.67
N TYR A 40 8.36 -24.64 -1.80
CA TYR A 40 7.64 -23.97 -2.89
C TYR A 40 6.32 -23.37 -2.35
N PRO A 41 5.95 -22.12 -2.65
CA PRO A 41 6.43 -21.29 -3.78
C PRO A 41 7.65 -20.38 -3.51
N TYR A 42 8.44 -20.63 -2.46
CA TYR A 42 9.64 -19.84 -2.10
C TYR A 42 9.36 -18.33 -1.90
N THR A 43 8.18 -18.00 -1.39
CA THR A 43 7.77 -16.64 -1.04
C THR A 43 7.52 -16.53 0.45
N ALA A 44 8.00 -15.45 1.06
CA ALA A 44 7.67 -15.10 2.44
C ALA A 44 7.58 -13.59 2.63
N VAL A 45 6.80 -13.18 3.62
CA VAL A 45 6.74 -11.80 4.12
C VAL A 45 7.15 -11.84 5.58
N HIS A 46 8.18 -11.08 5.92
CA HIS A 46 8.70 -10.99 7.29
C HIS A 46 8.77 -9.53 7.71
N THR A 47 8.48 -9.23 8.98
CA THR A 47 8.54 -7.87 9.50
C THR A 47 9.56 -7.80 10.62
N ALA A 48 10.67 -7.11 10.36
CA ALA A 48 11.68 -6.82 11.38
C ALA A 48 11.36 -5.47 12.03
N ILE A 49 11.58 -5.36 13.34
CA ILE A 49 11.36 -4.14 14.13
C ILE A 49 12.71 -3.49 14.39
N ILE A 50 12.87 -2.24 13.96
CA ILE A 50 14.04 -1.41 14.26
C ILE A 50 13.67 -0.51 15.45
N THR A 51 14.42 -0.63 16.54
CA THR A 51 14.25 0.20 17.74
C THR A 51 15.43 1.15 17.86
N ALA A 52 15.18 2.45 17.75
CA ALA A 52 16.14 3.49 18.09
C ALA A 52 16.00 3.85 19.58
N THR A 53 17.07 3.75 20.35
CA THR A 53 17.10 4.10 21.78
C THR A 53 18.22 5.10 22.03
N THR A 54 17.96 6.17 22.79
CA THR A 54 19.02 7.12 23.21
C THR A 54 20.03 6.40 24.13
N GLU A 55 21.30 6.83 24.16
CA GLU A 55 22.32 6.16 25.00
C GLU A 55 21.95 6.08 26.48
N ASP A 56 21.30 7.11 27.02
CA ASP A 56 20.77 7.16 28.39
C ASP A 56 19.55 6.24 28.63
N GLY A 57 19.02 5.62 27.58
CA GLY A 57 17.83 4.76 27.61
C GLY A 57 16.50 5.48 27.77
N GLY A 58 16.50 6.83 27.84
CA GLY A 58 15.34 7.64 28.19
C GLY A 58 14.25 7.74 27.12
N PHE A 59 14.62 7.68 25.84
CA PHE A 59 13.69 7.76 24.71
C PHE A 59 13.84 6.58 23.76
N LYS A 60 12.72 6.10 23.23
CA LYS A 60 12.64 5.02 22.26
C LYS A 60 11.71 5.40 21.09
N ALA A 61 12.15 5.10 19.88
CA ALA A 61 11.34 5.17 18.66
C ALA A 61 11.38 3.81 17.96
N ILE A 62 10.25 3.41 17.36
CA ILE A 62 10.06 2.08 16.76
C ILE A 62 9.67 2.26 15.30
N CYS A 63 10.32 1.52 14.41
CA CYS A 63 10.01 1.45 12.98
C CYS A 63 9.85 -0.01 12.55
N ASN A 64 8.75 -0.33 11.87
CA ASN A 64 8.48 -1.67 11.36
C ASN A 64 8.90 -1.77 9.89
N ALA A 65 9.89 -2.60 9.60
CA ALA A 65 10.42 -2.82 8.26
C ALA A 65 9.92 -4.15 7.70
N THR A 66 8.96 -4.09 6.77
CA THR A 66 8.39 -5.27 6.11
C THR A 66 9.20 -5.66 4.88
N ILE A 67 9.76 -6.87 4.89
CA ILE A 67 10.55 -7.45 3.81
C ILE A 67 9.68 -8.47 3.07
N ARG A 68 9.64 -8.37 1.73
CA ARG A 68 9.01 -9.37 0.85
C ARG A 68 10.08 -10.13 0.11
N TYR A 69 10.12 -11.44 0.31
CA TYR A 69 11.04 -12.35 -0.36
C TYR A 69 10.32 -13.21 -1.40
N LYS A 70 10.98 -13.42 -2.53
CA LYS A 70 10.60 -14.37 -3.57
C LYS A 70 11.86 -14.89 -4.26
N LEU A 71 12.15 -16.19 -4.11
CA LEU A 71 13.13 -16.85 -4.97
C LEU A 71 12.49 -17.11 -6.34
N SER A 72 13.26 -16.93 -7.42
CA SER A 72 12.83 -17.27 -8.78
C SER A 72 13.88 -18.18 -9.41
N ASP A 73 13.55 -19.45 -9.55
CA ASP A 73 14.39 -20.42 -10.27
C ASP A 73 14.25 -20.20 -11.78
N LEU A 74 15.40 -20.07 -12.46
CA LEU A 74 15.50 -19.90 -13.93
C LEU A 74 16.10 -21.15 -14.60
N THR A 75 16.16 -22.28 -13.91
CA THR A 75 16.89 -23.49 -14.34
C THR A 75 16.03 -24.45 -15.17
N TYR A 76 15.53 -23.98 -16.30
CA TYR A 76 15.04 -24.80 -17.43
C TYR A 76 15.07 -23.92 -18.68
N GLY A 77 15.59 -24.30 -19.84
CA GLY A 77 16.16 -25.54 -20.31
C GLY A 77 16.29 -25.40 -21.83
N GLY A 78 17.51 -25.43 -22.37
CA GLY A 78 17.73 -25.15 -23.79
C GLY A 78 17.27 -26.30 -24.70
N SER A 79 16.50 -25.98 -25.74
CA SER A 79 16.29 -26.86 -26.89
C SER A 79 15.92 -26.02 -28.12
N GLY A 80 16.53 -26.33 -29.27
CA GLY A 80 16.36 -25.56 -30.51
C GLY A 80 15.37 -26.18 -31.50
N GLY A 81 14.75 -25.34 -32.33
CA GLY A 81 13.94 -25.74 -33.47
C GLY A 81 13.90 -24.60 -34.51
N LYS A 82 14.15 -24.90 -35.79
CA LYS A 82 14.35 -23.89 -36.85
C LYS A 82 13.10 -23.67 -37.71
N GLY A 83 13.01 -22.46 -38.28
CA GLY A 83 12.14 -22.09 -39.41
C GLY A 83 11.26 -20.87 -39.08
N GLY A 84 11.09 -19.87 -39.96
CA GLY A 84 11.68 -19.59 -41.26
C GLY A 84 11.19 -18.22 -41.75
N SER A 85 12.03 -17.43 -42.44
CA SER A 85 11.81 -16.00 -42.67
C SER A 85 10.67 -15.62 -43.63
N SER A 86 10.08 -14.43 -43.45
CA SER A 86 10.15 -13.34 -44.46
C SER A 86 9.51 -12.02 -44.00
N GLY A 87 10.04 -10.89 -44.49
CA GLY A 87 9.26 -9.65 -44.70
C GLY A 87 9.49 -8.46 -43.78
N GLY A 88 10.25 -7.46 -44.26
CA GLY A 88 10.09 -6.04 -43.89
C GLY A 88 11.03 -5.49 -42.80
N GLY A 89 11.91 -4.55 -43.19
CA GLY A 89 12.76 -3.78 -42.28
C GLY A 89 12.90 -2.32 -42.71
N SER A 90 13.55 -1.52 -41.85
CA SER A 90 13.71 -0.04 -41.84
C SER A 90 12.42 0.79 -41.65
N GLY A 91 12.33 1.83 -40.80
CA GLY A 91 13.31 2.55 -39.96
C GLY A 91 13.43 4.03 -40.39
N SER A 92 13.68 5.06 -39.56
CA SER A 92 13.84 5.19 -38.08
C SER A 92 13.86 6.70 -37.69
N SER A 93 13.94 7.01 -36.38
CA SER A 93 14.24 8.33 -35.73
C SER A 93 13.12 9.39 -35.69
N SER A 94 12.98 10.28 -34.69
CA SER A 94 13.47 10.42 -33.28
C SER A 94 12.80 11.70 -32.69
N GLY A 95 12.66 11.98 -31.39
CA GLY A 95 13.04 11.38 -30.09
C GLY A 95 12.26 12.16 -28.99
N VAL A 96 12.61 12.22 -27.68
CA VAL A 96 13.62 11.57 -26.83
C VAL A 96 13.14 11.69 -25.37
N SER A 97 13.43 10.72 -24.49
CA SER A 97 13.18 10.83 -23.04
C SER A 97 14.44 11.31 -22.29
N PRO A 98 14.26 11.92 -21.11
CA PRO A 98 15.00 11.52 -19.92
C PRO A 98 14.00 11.06 -18.84
N GLY A 99 14.24 10.01 -18.05
CA GLY A 99 15.48 9.27 -17.84
C GLY A 99 15.56 8.86 -16.37
N GLY A 100 14.85 7.79 -15.99
CA GLY A 100 14.79 7.34 -14.60
C GLY A 100 14.09 6.00 -14.43
N GLY A 101 14.84 4.99 -14.00
CA GLY A 101 14.31 3.77 -13.35
C GLY A 101 13.33 2.89 -14.15
N ILE A 102 13.85 1.96 -14.94
CA ILE A 102 13.06 0.80 -15.37
C ILE A 102 12.85 -0.10 -14.14
N GLY A 103 11.68 0.01 -13.50
CA GLY A 103 11.20 -1.01 -12.56
C GLY A 103 11.01 -2.36 -13.28
N PRO A 104 11.02 -3.50 -12.56
CA PRO A 104 11.00 -4.82 -13.19
C PRO A 104 9.84 -4.96 -14.18
N ALA A 105 10.17 -5.22 -15.44
CA ALA A 105 9.22 -5.21 -16.53
C ALA A 105 8.16 -6.32 -16.41
N GLY A 106 6.93 -6.02 -16.84
CA GLY A 106 6.17 -7.03 -17.59
C GLY A 106 4.92 -7.64 -16.97
N ASN A 107 4.31 -7.07 -15.92
CA ASN A 107 2.96 -7.48 -15.48
C ASN A 107 2.01 -6.30 -15.19
N GLY A 108 2.06 -5.25 -16.00
CA GLY A 108 0.80 -4.61 -16.40
C GLY A 108 -0.06 -5.65 -17.15
N PRO A 109 -1.40 -5.55 -17.15
CA PRO A 109 -2.23 -6.54 -17.83
C PRO A 109 -1.81 -6.62 -19.31
N ALA A 110 -1.44 -7.82 -19.75
CA ALA A 110 -1.35 -8.09 -21.18
C ALA A 110 -2.70 -7.73 -21.81
N ALA A 111 -2.69 -7.03 -22.94
CA ALA A 111 -3.91 -6.68 -23.66
C ALA A 111 -4.72 -7.96 -23.96
N GLY A 112 -5.76 -8.22 -23.18
CA GLY A 112 -6.47 -9.51 -23.22
C GLY A 112 -7.36 -9.83 -22.01
N THR A 113 -7.06 -9.36 -20.79
CA THR A 113 -7.99 -9.50 -19.66
C THR A 113 -8.99 -8.36 -19.65
N SER A 114 -10.28 -8.65 -19.87
CA SER A 114 -11.36 -7.68 -19.71
C SER A 114 -11.43 -7.21 -18.25
N ALA A 115 -11.09 -5.95 -17.99
CA ALA A 115 -11.28 -5.36 -16.67
C ALA A 115 -12.78 -5.29 -16.32
N PRO A 116 -13.14 -5.27 -15.03
CA PRO A 116 -14.54 -5.19 -14.61
C PRO A 116 -15.23 -3.95 -15.18
N ALA A 117 -16.48 -4.13 -15.64
CA ALA A 117 -17.23 -3.09 -16.33
C ALA A 117 -17.36 -1.81 -15.49
N GLY A 118 -17.06 -0.66 -16.10
CA GLY A 118 -17.09 0.65 -15.46
C GLY A 118 -15.78 1.07 -14.78
N SER A 119 -14.80 0.17 -14.60
CA SER A 119 -13.48 0.54 -14.07
C SER A 119 -12.56 1.11 -15.16
N VAL A 120 -11.76 2.12 -14.79
CA VAL A 120 -10.70 2.66 -15.64
C VAL A 120 -9.48 1.73 -15.58
N VAL A 121 -8.95 1.38 -16.74
CA VAL A 121 -7.72 0.60 -16.89
C VAL A 121 -6.59 1.52 -17.33
N GLY A 122 -5.46 1.45 -16.63
CA GLY A 122 -4.33 2.33 -16.89
C GLY A 122 -3.05 1.83 -16.23
N THR A 123 -2.04 2.69 -16.27
CA THR A 123 -0.72 2.45 -15.70
C THR A 123 -0.58 3.19 -14.38
N TRP A 124 -0.39 2.43 -13.31
CA TRP A 124 0.08 2.91 -12.02
C TRP A 124 1.59 3.15 -12.07
N VAL A 125 2.04 4.30 -11.59
CA VAL A 125 3.44 4.73 -11.58
C VAL A 125 3.84 5.05 -10.14
N ASN A 126 4.79 4.30 -9.59
CA ASN A 126 5.40 4.64 -8.30
C ASN A 126 6.58 5.60 -8.52
N THR A 127 6.59 6.73 -7.83
CA THR A 127 7.66 7.74 -7.92
C THR A 127 8.77 7.47 -6.91
N ALA A 128 9.91 8.15 -7.05
CA ALA A 128 11.13 7.87 -6.27
C ALA A 128 10.99 8.15 -4.75
N ASP A 129 10.01 8.95 -4.37
CA ASP A 129 9.56 9.27 -3.01
C ASP A 129 8.49 8.31 -2.47
N GLY A 130 8.11 7.29 -3.25
CA GLY A 130 7.17 6.24 -2.86
C GLY A 130 5.69 6.59 -3.08
N LEU A 131 5.37 7.76 -3.63
CA LEU A 131 4.01 8.13 -4.02
C LEU A 131 3.56 7.35 -5.27
N TRP A 132 2.25 7.32 -5.52
CA TRP A 132 1.66 6.62 -6.67
C TRP A 132 0.86 7.60 -7.53
N ALA A 133 1.13 7.64 -8.83
CA ALA A 133 0.30 8.34 -9.81
C ALA A 133 -0.42 7.33 -10.72
N PHE A 134 -1.53 7.74 -11.34
CA PHE A 134 -2.27 6.90 -12.28
C PHE A 134 -2.48 7.60 -13.63
N THR A 135 -2.29 6.85 -14.71
CA THR A 135 -2.42 7.34 -16.08
C THR A 135 -3.31 6.41 -16.91
N ALA A 136 -4.31 6.96 -17.58
CA ALA A 136 -5.15 6.24 -18.53
C ALA A 136 -5.58 7.18 -19.65
N HIS A 137 -5.94 6.63 -20.82
CA HIS A 137 -6.43 7.40 -21.98
C HIS A 137 -5.54 8.60 -22.39
N GLY A 138 -4.23 8.53 -22.13
CA GLY A 138 -3.28 9.60 -22.44
C GLY A 138 -3.26 10.79 -21.47
N ARG A 139 -3.99 10.72 -20.34
CA ARG A 139 -3.96 11.72 -19.25
C ARG A 139 -3.43 11.13 -17.93
N THR A 140 -2.92 12.02 -17.07
CA THR A 140 -2.67 11.75 -15.66
C THR A 140 -3.89 12.16 -14.84
N TYR A 141 -4.30 11.30 -13.90
CA TYR A 141 -5.42 11.57 -13.01
C TYR A 141 -4.98 12.51 -11.89
N HIS A 142 -5.71 13.59 -11.67
CA HIS A 142 -5.37 14.64 -10.70
C HIS A 142 -6.62 15.45 -10.31
N ASN A 143 -6.63 15.88 -9.05
CA ASN A 143 -7.76 16.50 -8.36
C ASN A 143 -9.13 15.83 -8.59
N GLU A 144 -9.15 14.51 -8.75
CA GLU A 144 -10.38 13.75 -9.03
C GLU A 144 -10.49 12.44 -8.22
N TRP A 145 -11.70 11.90 -8.20
CA TRP A 145 -11.99 10.51 -7.85
C TRP A 145 -12.02 9.66 -9.12
N ALA A 146 -11.52 8.43 -9.06
CA ALA A 146 -11.67 7.47 -10.14
C ALA A 146 -11.93 6.06 -9.61
N TYR A 147 -12.83 5.33 -10.29
CA TYR A 147 -13.03 3.90 -10.09
C TYR A 147 -12.04 3.16 -10.98
N VAL A 148 -11.02 2.53 -10.39
CA VAL A 148 -9.81 2.08 -11.10
C VAL A 148 -9.58 0.59 -10.90
N HIS A 149 -9.14 -0.10 -11.96
CA HIS A 149 -8.63 -1.47 -11.87
C HIS A 149 -7.25 -1.49 -11.17
N ASN A 150 -7.18 -2.22 -10.05
CA ASN A 150 -6.00 -2.41 -9.24
C ASN A 150 -5.35 -3.79 -9.57
N PRO A 151 -4.27 -3.83 -10.36
CA PRO A 151 -3.58 -5.07 -10.71
C PRO A 151 -2.72 -5.64 -9.56
N TYR A 152 -2.58 -4.92 -8.43
CA TYR A 152 -1.79 -5.35 -7.28
C TYR A 152 -2.62 -6.09 -6.21
N ALA A 153 -3.95 -6.13 -6.38
CA ALA A 153 -4.85 -6.86 -5.52
C ALA A 153 -4.57 -8.38 -5.55
N GLY A 154 -4.52 -8.99 -4.37
CA GLY A 154 -4.50 -10.44 -4.19
C GLY A 154 -5.83 -11.10 -4.61
N ARG A 155 -5.83 -12.43 -4.74
CA ARG A 155 -6.98 -13.20 -5.26
C ARG A 155 -8.30 -13.04 -4.52
N GLU A 156 -8.25 -12.63 -3.25
CA GLU A 156 -9.41 -12.43 -2.37
C GLU A 156 -9.68 -10.94 -2.07
N GLN A 157 -8.85 -10.04 -2.62
CA GLN A 157 -9.03 -8.59 -2.52
C GLN A 157 -9.84 -8.09 -3.72
N SER A 158 -10.49 -6.94 -3.57
CA SER A 158 -11.13 -6.25 -4.69
C SER A 158 -10.07 -5.86 -5.73
N SER A 159 -10.30 -6.23 -6.99
CA SER A 159 -9.44 -5.81 -8.11
C SER A 159 -9.89 -4.48 -8.72
N THR A 160 -10.93 -3.83 -8.17
CA THR A 160 -11.48 -2.57 -8.66
C THR A 160 -12.14 -1.77 -7.55
N ASP A 161 -11.55 -0.62 -7.19
CA ASP A 161 -12.03 0.24 -6.11
C ASP A 161 -12.01 1.72 -6.52
N TRP A 162 -12.59 2.57 -5.67
CA TRP A 162 -12.47 4.02 -5.79
C TRP A 162 -11.16 4.51 -5.19
N PHE A 163 -10.48 5.40 -5.90
CA PHE A 163 -9.23 6.05 -5.49
C PHE A 163 -9.36 7.56 -5.67
N ARG A 164 -8.68 8.34 -4.83
CA ARG A 164 -8.59 9.81 -4.93
C ARG A 164 -7.17 10.21 -5.33
N PHE A 165 -7.05 11.11 -6.30
CA PHE A 165 -5.75 11.67 -6.73
C PHE A 165 -5.69 13.17 -6.44
N ASP A 166 -4.70 13.62 -5.68
CA ASP A 166 -4.54 15.02 -5.26
C ASP A 166 -4.29 15.98 -6.44
N GLU A 167 -4.18 17.28 -6.14
CA GLU A 167 -3.98 18.34 -7.14
C GLU A 167 -2.71 18.15 -7.99
N THR A 168 -1.70 17.44 -7.48
CA THR A 168 -0.46 17.10 -8.18
C THR A 168 -0.52 15.76 -8.92
N GLY A 169 -1.57 14.97 -8.73
CA GLY A 169 -1.80 13.67 -9.36
C GLY A 169 -1.32 12.46 -8.56
N TYR A 170 -1.02 12.63 -7.28
CA TYR A 170 -0.64 11.53 -6.40
C TYR A 170 -1.85 10.94 -5.67
N MET A 171 -1.85 9.63 -5.52
CA MET A 171 -2.86 8.84 -4.84
C MET A 171 -2.89 9.19 -3.35
N VAL A 172 -4.05 9.63 -2.89
CA VAL A 172 -4.32 9.95 -1.49
C VAL A 172 -4.39 8.68 -0.66
N SER A 173 -3.87 8.73 0.58
CA SER A 173 -4.06 7.69 1.59
C SER A 173 -4.28 8.31 2.97
N GLY A 174 -4.96 7.59 3.86
CA GLY A 174 -5.40 8.09 5.16
C GLY A 174 -6.72 8.89 5.09
N TRP A 175 -6.92 9.77 6.07
CA TRP A 175 -8.09 10.65 6.16
C TRP A 175 -8.08 11.72 5.09
N TYR A 176 -9.20 11.87 4.37
CA TYR A 176 -9.34 12.84 3.29
C TYR A 176 -10.65 13.63 3.41
N PRO A 177 -10.62 14.91 3.83
CA PRO A 177 -11.76 15.81 3.71
C PRO A 177 -11.90 16.24 2.25
N ASP A 178 -13.10 16.10 1.68
CA ASP A 178 -13.37 16.50 0.30
C ASP A 178 -14.22 17.79 0.23
N THR A 179 -14.23 18.36 -0.97
CA THR A 179 -14.95 19.57 -1.38
C THR A 179 -16.47 19.47 -1.29
N ASP A 180 -17.03 18.25 -1.18
CA ASP A 180 -18.44 18.00 -0.90
C ASP A 180 -18.83 18.19 0.59
N GLY A 181 -17.84 18.40 1.47
CA GLY A 181 -18.02 18.55 2.92
C GLY A 181 -18.00 17.23 3.71
N ASN A 182 -17.82 16.09 3.04
CA ASN A 182 -17.69 14.78 3.65
C ASN A 182 -16.22 14.46 4.01
N LEU A 183 -16.05 13.48 4.88
CA LEU A 183 -14.74 12.96 5.28
C LEU A 183 -14.65 11.50 4.85
N TYR A 184 -13.65 11.18 4.05
CA TYR A 184 -13.37 9.85 3.52
C TYR A 184 -12.13 9.25 4.20
N TYR A 185 -11.96 7.93 4.06
CA TYR A 185 -10.74 7.26 4.45
C TYR A 185 -10.25 6.35 3.32
N LEU A 186 -9.00 6.58 2.91
CA LEU A 186 -8.31 5.84 1.87
C LEU A 186 -7.29 4.93 2.54
N TRP A 187 -7.25 3.64 2.20
CA TRP A 187 -6.48 2.66 2.96
C TRP A 187 -4.96 2.92 2.92
N PRO A 188 -4.28 3.14 4.07
CA PRO A 188 -2.88 3.54 4.05
C PRO A 188 -1.88 2.38 3.97
N LYS A 189 -2.32 1.12 4.15
CA LYS A 189 -1.38 -0.02 4.21
C LYS A 189 -1.02 -0.48 2.80
N SER A 190 0.27 -0.68 2.56
CA SER A 190 0.79 -1.17 1.29
C SER A 190 0.65 -2.69 1.13
N ASP A 191 -0.57 -3.22 1.28
CA ASP A 191 -0.88 -4.67 1.30
C ASP A 191 -1.46 -5.23 -0.01
N GLY A 192 -1.31 -4.48 -1.10
CA GLY A 192 -1.97 -4.73 -2.39
C GLY A 192 -3.21 -3.86 -2.62
N THR A 193 -3.76 -3.22 -1.57
CA THR A 193 -4.98 -2.39 -1.65
C THR A 193 -4.78 -0.92 -1.26
N GLN A 194 -3.53 -0.44 -1.20
CA GLN A 194 -3.24 0.93 -0.77
C GLN A 194 -4.00 1.97 -1.60
N GLY A 195 -4.60 2.96 -0.93
CA GLY A 195 -5.35 4.05 -1.54
C GLY A 195 -6.82 3.74 -1.85
N HIS A 196 -7.30 2.50 -1.66
CA HIS A 196 -8.72 2.20 -1.88
C HIS A 196 -9.60 2.94 -0.87
N MET A 197 -10.73 3.48 -1.34
CA MET A 197 -11.75 4.07 -0.49
C MET A 197 -12.46 2.98 0.31
N VAL A 198 -12.40 3.07 1.63
CA VAL A 198 -13.04 2.09 2.51
C VAL A 198 -14.56 2.32 2.58
N THR A 199 -15.32 1.25 2.81
CA THR A 199 -16.74 1.30 3.14
C THR A 199 -17.06 0.42 4.35
N GLY A 200 -18.21 0.64 4.97
CA GLY A 200 -18.69 -0.10 6.13
C GLY A 200 -17.88 0.20 7.40
N TRP A 201 -17.92 -0.77 8.33
CA TRP A 201 -17.22 -0.68 9.61
C TRP A 201 -15.71 -0.87 9.47
N GLN A 202 -14.92 0.13 9.88
CA GLN A 202 -13.46 0.07 9.89
C GLN A 202 -12.89 0.45 11.26
N TRP A 203 -11.85 -0.26 11.68
CA TRP A 203 -11.04 0.12 12.84
C TRP A 203 -9.82 0.91 12.35
N ILE A 204 -9.64 2.12 12.86
CA ILE A 204 -8.60 3.06 12.44
C ILE A 204 -7.83 3.53 13.68
N ALA A 205 -6.50 3.45 13.60
CA ALA A 205 -5.61 3.87 14.68
C ALA A 205 -5.57 5.39 14.81
N GLY A 206 -5.79 5.90 16.03
CA GLY A 206 -5.55 7.29 16.39
C GLY A 206 -4.07 7.57 16.66
N ALA A 207 -3.72 8.86 16.73
CA ALA A 207 -2.37 9.31 17.11
C ALA A 207 -2.00 8.97 18.58
N ASP A 208 -2.98 8.59 19.39
CA ASP A 208 -2.82 8.07 20.75
C ASP A 208 -2.51 6.55 20.80
N GLY A 209 -2.39 5.90 19.65
CA GLY A 209 -2.13 4.46 19.55
C GLY A 209 -3.35 3.57 19.83
N LEU A 210 -4.53 4.15 20.02
CA LEU A 210 -5.78 3.41 20.19
C LEU A 210 -6.56 3.36 18.88
N GLU A 211 -7.04 2.17 18.50
CA GLU A 211 -7.96 2.02 17.38
C GLU A 211 -9.38 2.33 17.82
N ARG A 212 -10.06 3.17 17.04
CA ARG A 212 -11.50 3.47 17.15
C ARG A 212 -12.22 2.91 15.95
N ARG A 213 -13.51 2.60 16.10
CA ARG A 213 -14.34 2.10 15.01
C ARG A 213 -15.14 3.23 14.38
N TYR A 214 -15.17 3.26 13.05
CA TYR A 214 -15.84 4.26 12.23
C TYR A 214 -16.69 3.56 11.17
N TYR A 215 -17.79 4.19 10.73
CA TYR A 215 -18.65 3.65 9.68
C TYR A 215 -18.69 4.57 8.46
N PHE A 216 -18.32 4.03 7.30
CA PHE A 216 -18.30 4.72 6.03
C PHE A 216 -19.43 4.21 5.12
N ASN A 217 -20.17 5.09 4.46
CA ASN A 217 -21.38 4.70 3.73
C ASN A 217 -21.10 3.63 2.64
N PRO A 218 -21.68 2.42 2.69
CA PRO A 218 -21.53 1.45 1.60
C PRO A 218 -22.47 1.74 0.42
N GLU A 219 -23.52 2.54 0.60
CA GLU A 219 -24.59 2.68 -0.38
C GLU A 219 -24.18 3.55 -1.58
N PRO A 220 -24.61 3.21 -2.81
CA PRO A 220 -24.33 3.97 -4.02
C PRO A 220 -25.28 5.19 -4.19
N ASP A 221 -25.52 5.93 -3.10
CA ASP A 221 -26.50 7.04 -3.03
C ASP A 221 -25.93 8.42 -3.44
N GLY A 222 -24.67 8.47 -3.85
CA GLY A 222 -23.90 9.69 -4.11
C GLY A 222 -22.95 10.09 -2.98
N THR A 223 -23.05 9.46 -1.81
CA THR A 223 -22.17 9.68 -0.64
C THR A 223 -21.38 8.43 -0.22
N ARG A 224 -21.26 7.44 -1.12
CA ARG A 224 -20.52 6.19 -0.89
C ARG A 224 -19.10 6.50 -0.41
N GLY A 225 -18.71 5.92 0.72
CA GLY A 225 -17.40 6.11 1.37
C GLY A 225 -17.34 7.29 2.34
N ALA A 226 -18.38 8.13 2.44
CA ALA A 226 -18.42 9.21 3.42
C ALA A 226 -18.57 8.68 4.85
N LEU A 227 -17.83 9.26 5.80
CA LEU A 227 -17.94 8.97 7.23
C LEU A 227 -19.29 9.43 7.80
N LEU A 228 -20.06 8.50 8.37
CA LEU A 228 -21.27 8.82 9.11
C LEU A 228 -20.92 9.42 10.49
N LYS A 229 -21.63 10.48 10.87
CA LYS A 229 -21.43 11.25 12.11
C LYS A 229 -22.79 11.56 12.73
N ASN A 230 -22.85 11.63 14.06
CA ASN A 230 -24.02 12.02 14.87
C ASN A 230 -25.32 11.30 14.44
N THR A 231 -25.26 9.97 14.31
CA THR A 231 -26.38 9.18 13.80
C THR A 231 -26.44 7.78 14.41
N THR A 232 -27.60 7.13 14.26
CA THR A 232 -27.81 5.72 14.59
C THR A 232 -27.88 4.93 13.29
N LEU A 233 -27.09 3.85 13.21
CA LEU A 233 -26.90 3.03 12.03
C LEU A 233 -28.00 1.95 11.94
N PRO A 234 -28.23 1.34 10.75
CA PRO A 234 -29.26 0.30 10.57
C PRO A 234 -29.09 -0.95 11.44
N ASP A 235 -27.88 -1.20 11.95
CA ASP A 235 -27.57 -2.30 12.89
C ASP A 235 -27.84 -1.93 14.37
N GLY A 236 -28.35 -0.72 14.63
CA GLY A 236 -28.65 -0.19 15.96
C GLY A 236 -27.47 0.47 16.68
N ASN A 237 -26.26 0.41 16.12
CA ASN A 237 -25.09 1.07 16.70
C ASN A 237 -25.15 2.60 16.51
N GLN A 238 -24.50 3.34 17.40
CA GLN A 238 -24.45 4.81 17.33
C GLN A 238 -23.04 5.30 17.02
N VAL A 239 -22.95 6.42 16.31
CA VAL A 239 -21.68 7.14 16.09
C VAL A 239 -21.81 8.59 16.54
N ASN A 240 -20.78 9.10 17.23
CA ASN A 240 -20.78 10.46 17.77
C ASN A 240 -20.54 11.54 16.69
N ASP A 241 -20.39 12.79 17.11
CA ASP A 241 -20.09 13.96 16.26
C ASP A 241 -18.81 13.81 15.41
N LYS A 242 -17.85 13.00 15.86
CA LYS A 242 -16.61 12.66 15.16
C LYS A 242 -16.70 11.36 14.34
N GLY A 243 -17.84 10.68 14.36
CA GLY A 243 -18.03 9.38 13.69
C GLY A 243 -17.48 8.17 14.44
N GLU A 244 -17.02 8.36 15.69
CA GLU A 244 -16.51 7.28 16.54
C GLU A 244 -17.69 6.44 17.05
N TRP A 245 -17.60 5.11 16.94
CA TRP A 245 -18.60 4.17 17.45
C TRP A 245 -18.76 4.27 18.97
N THR A 246 -20.01 4.38 19.42
CA THR A 246 -20.40 4.38 20.82
C THR A 246 -21.38 3.25 21.14
N VAL A 247 -21.27 2.73 22.36
CA VAL A 247 -22.26 1.84 22.99
C VAL A 247 -22.69 2.55 24.28
N GLU A 248 -24.00 2.81 24.43
CA GLU A 248 -24.56 3.58 25.56
C GLU A 248 -23.85 4.94 25.79
N GLY A 249 -23.40 5.58 24.71
CA GLY A 249 -22.66 6.85 24.75
C GLY A 249 -21.15 6.72 25.05
N VAL A 250 -20.64 5.53 25.35
CA VAL A 250 -19.21 5.28 25.60
C VAL A 250 -18.48 4.92 24.32
N ILE A 251 -17.42 5.66 23.98
CA ILE A 251 -16.58 5.41 22.79
C ILE A 251 -15.89 4.05 22.91
N GLN A 252 -16.00 3.24 21.86
CA GLN A 252 -15.37 1.92 21.80
C GLN A 252 -13.95 2.02 21.22
N VAL A 253 -12.97 1.56 21.99
CA VAL A 253 -11.55 1.52 21.61
C VAL A 253 -10.97 0.13 21.75
N ARG A 254 -9.97 -0.19 20.93
CA ARG A 254 -9.14 -1.40 21.06
C ARG A 254 -7.65 -1.06 20.98
N VAL A 255 -6.81 -1.91 21.58
CA VAL A 255 -5.35 -1.83 21.45
C VAL A 255 -4.92 -2.58 20.18
N PRO A 256 -4.15 -1.97 19.27
CA PRO A 256 -3.67 -2.65 18.07
C PRO A 256 -2.93 -3.95 18.40
N GLY A 257 -3.31 -5.04 17.73
CA GLY A 257 -2.64 -6.34 17.87
C GLY A 257 -3.09 -7.19 19.08
N ILE A 258 -4.04 -6.72 19.90
CA ILE A 258 -4.67 -7.56 20.94
C ILE A 258 -6.07 -7.98 20.46
N SER A 259 -6.17 -9.20 19.96
CA SER A 259 -7.47 -9.88 19.83
C SER A 259 -7.85 -10.48 21.19
N VAL A 260 -9.06 -10.19 21.64
CA VAL A 260 -9.72 -10.81 22.82
C VAL A 260 -10.69 -11.88 22.34
#